data_AF-A0A359H2P1-F1
#
_entry.id   AF-A0A359H2P1-F1
#
_cell.length_a   1.000
_cell.length_b   1.000
_cell.length_c   1.000
_cell.angle_alpha   90.00
_cell.angle_beta   90.00
_cell.angle_gamma   90.00
#
_symmetry.space_group_name_H-M   'P 1'
#
loop_
_entity.id
_entity.type
_entity.pdbx_description
1 polymer ?
#
loop_
_entity_poly.entity_id
_entity_poly.type
_entity_poly.pdbx_seq_one_letter_code
_entity_poly.pdbx_strand_id
1 'polypeptide(L)'
;MEILEKIKEIFGKYFDAQKRGDIKELVALYRELILSRNSLAVDQGYKDYLDMQIKKINHIPEPHWQKYLANKDTFATKFSPHLDSSSNSPHFLSKLPELKIEYPDNVFDLVAKKYPEINEVRNKISIENSDKGAYFRYSDEADHYSIYIPQTNFNQKVSMLIHELAHVISWEKQHHRVESIYSAEFEAHQIEFALTKDISNEFSQAVFGEYLMGQVRSDFQIAIFTNTTLDPIVTYTESFAKYIGELNKENKTDFLFDKKITHDPLVDLSSAVSIVNLLT
;
A
#
# COMPACT_ATOMS: atom_id res chain seq x y z
N MET A 1 4.39 5.22 -27.88
CA MET A 1 2.96 5.61 -28.08
C MET A 1 2.09 4.37 -28.32
N GLU A 2 2.51 3.44 -29.19
CA GLU A 2 1.77 2.21 -29.51
C GLU A 2 1.49 1.28 -28.30
N ILE A 3 2.47 1.05 -27.41
CA ILE A 3 2.26 0.17 -26.23
C ILE A 3 1.22 0.73 -25.24
N LEU A 4 1.14 2.05 -25.08
CA LEU A 4 0.18 2.68 -24.17
C LEU A 4 -1.25 2.52 -24.69
N GLU A 5 -1.46 2.63 -26.00
CA GLU A 5 -2.76 2.36 -26.61
C GLU A 5 -3.12 0.88 -26.49
N LYS A 6 -2.17 -0.05 -26.70
CA LYS A 6 -2.38 -1.47 -26.44
C LYS A 6 -2.84 -1.75 -25.00
N ILE A 7 -2.18 -1.14 -24.00
CA ILE A 7 -2.58 -1.29 -22.59
C ILE A 7 -4.02 -0.80 -22.37
N LYS A 8 -4.41 0.34 -22.96
CA LYS A 8 -5.80 0.85 -22.88
C LYS A 8 -6.80 -0.10 -23.51
N GLU A 9 -6.49 -0.68 -24.67
CA GLU A 9 -7.35 -1.66 -25.33
C GLU A 9 -7.54 -2.92 -24.46
N ILE A 10 -6.46 -3.42 -23.85
CA ILE A 10 -6.53 -4.57 -22.94
C ILE A 10 -7.42 -4.23 -21.74
N PHE A 11 -7.31 -3.03 -21.16
CA PHE A 11 -8.21 -2.60 -20.09
C PHE A 11 -9.67 -2.56 -20.51
N GLY A 12 -9.98 -2.07 -21.72
CA GLY A 12 -11.35 -2.11 -22.26
C GLY A 12 -11.93 -3.53 -22.25
N LYS A 13 -11.17 -4.49 -22.78
CA LYS A 13 -11.54 -5.92 -22.75
C LYS A 13 -11.64 -6.45 -21.33
N TYR A 14 -10.73 -6.04 -20.45
CA TYR A 14 -10.68 -6.47 -19.05
C TYR A 14 -11.96 -6.10 -18.32
N PHE A 15 -12.39 -4.84 -18.44
CA PHE A 15 -13.63 -4.39 -17.81
C PHE A 15 -14.86 -5.09 -18.35
N ASP A 16 -14.88 -5.37 -19.65
CA ASP A 16 -16.00 -6.09 -20.24
C ASP A 16 -16.04 -7.56 -19.79
N ALA A 17 -14.89 -8.24 -19.66
CA ALA A 17 -14.79 -9.57 -19.05
C ALA A 17 -15.20 -9.55 -17.57
N GLN A 18 -14.80 -8.50 -16.83
CA GLN A 18 -15.15 -8.31 -15.42
C GLN A 18 -16.66 -8.20 -15.21
N LYS A 19 -17.36 -7.43 -16.05
CA LYS A 19 -18.83 -7.31 -16.02
C LYS A 19 -19.54 -8.63 -16.30
N ARG A 20 -18.95 -9.50 -17.13
CA ARG A 20 -19.49 -10.83 -17.44
C ARG A 20 -19.15 -11.89 -16.39
N GLY A 21 -18.20 -11.61 -15.48
CA GLY A 21 -17.67 -12.61 -14.55
C GLY A 21 -16.86 -13.71 -15.24
N ASP A 22 -16.27 -13.45 -16.42
CA ASP A 22 -15.46 -14.44 -17.13
C ASP A 22 -14.04 -14.51 -16.56
N ILE A 23 -13.87 -15.32 -15.51
CA ILE A 23 -12.59 -15.50 -14.83
C ILE A 23 -11.47 -15.97 -15.76
N LYS A 24 -11.78 -16.85 -16.72
CA LYS A 24 -10.78 -17.40 -17.63
C LYS A 24 -10.23 -16.29 -18.54
N GLU A 25 -11.12 -15.46 -19.07
CA GLU A 25 -10.74 -14.29 -19.86
C GLU A 25 -9.99 -13.24 -19.03
N LEU A 26 -10.42 -12.98 -17.79
CA LEU A 26 -9.73 -12.08 -16.87
C LEU A 26 -8.28 -12.50 -16.59
N VAL A 27 -8.02 -13.78 -16.37
CA VAL A 27 -6.65 -14.29 -16.16
C VAL A 27 -5.81 -14.10 -17.42
N ALA A 28 -6.37 -14.37 -18.61
CA ALA A 28 -5.66 -14.18 -19.87
C ALA A 28 -5.32 -12.70 -20.11
N LEU A 29 -6.28 -11.80 -19.90
CA LEU A 29 -6.08 -10.36 -20.05
C LEU A 29 -5.13 -9.79 -18.98
N TYR A 30 -5.17 -10.29 -17.75
CA TYR A 30 -4.21 -9.93 -16.71
C TYR A 30 -2.78 -10.29 -17.14
N ARG A 31 -2.56 -11.50 -17.66
CA ARG A 31 -1.24 -11.88 -18.21
C ARG A 31 -0.81 -10.96 -19.36
N GLU A 32 -1.74 -10.58 -20.24
CA GLU A 32 -1.45 -9.66 -21.34
C GLU A 32 -1.06 -8.25 -20.84
N LEU A 33 -1.70 -7.77 -19.77
CA LEU A 33 -1.33 -6.51 -19.10
C LEU A 33 0.09 -6.57 -18.55
N ILE A 34 0.47 -7.67 -17.87
CA ILE A 34 1.82 -7.87 -17.33
C ILE A 34 2.87 -7.83 -18.44
N LEU A 35 2.64 -8.58 -19.53
CA LEU A 35 3.55 -8.62 -20.67
C LEU A 35 3.69 -7.23 -21.32
N SER A 36 2.57 -6.53 -21.53
CA SER A 36 2.58 -5.20 -22.17
C SER A 36 3.28 -4.15 -21.29
N ARG A 37 3.15 -4.25 -19.97
CA ARG A 37 3.88 -3.41 -19.01
C ARG A 37 5.37 -3.71 -18.99
N ASN A 38 5.77 -4.97 -19.06
CA ASN A 38 7.19 -5.33 -19.22
C ASN A 38 7.75 -4.80 -20.54
N SER A 39 7.02 -4.92 -21.66
CA SER A 39 7.43 -4.30 -22.93
C SER A 39 7.59 -2.78 -22.81
N LEU A 40 6.65 -2.09 -22.14
CA LEU A 40 6.76 -0.65 -21.90
C LEU A 40 8.03 -0.27 -21.13
N ALA A 41 8.40 -1.06 -20.13
CA ALA A 41 9.58 -0.82 -19.33
C ALA A 41 10.88 -1.05 -20.12
N VAL A 42 10.92 -2.13 -20.91
CA VAL A 42 12.05 -2.44 -21.81
C VAL A 42 12.23 -1.35 -22.86
N ASP A 43 11.15 -0.86 -23.47
CA ASP A 43 11.18 0.27 -24.41
C ASP A 43 11.72 1.56 -23.77
N GLN A 44 11.63 1.69 -22.44
CA GLN A 44 12.17 2.81 -21.68
C GLN A 44 13.57 2.54 -21.10
N GLY A 45 14.20 1.42 -21.45
CA GLY A 45 15.57 1.08 -21.05
C GLY A 45 15.70 0.38 -19.69
N TYR A 46 14.60 -0.13 -19.13
CA TYR A 46 14.60 -0.91 -17.89
C TYR A 46 14.57 -2.40 -18.19
N LYS A 47 15.00 -3.23 -17.23
CA LYS A 47 15.00 -4.70 -17.41
C LYS A 47 13.57 -5.26 -17.57
N ASP A 48 12.68 -4.81 -16.71
CA ASP A 48 11.28 -5.21 -16.63
C ASP A 48 10.49 -4.11 -15.89
N TYR A 49 9.18 -4.28 -15.74
CA TYR A 49 8.34 -3.28 -15.09
C TYR A 49 8.66 -3.10 -13.60
N LEU A 50 9.11 -4.15 -12.90
CA LEU A 50 9.56 -4.05 -11.51
C LEU A 50 10.82 -3.18 -11.41
N ASP A 51 11.79 -3.37 -12.30
CA ASP A 51 13.01 -2.54 -12.36
C ASP A 51 12.69 -1.06 -12.59
N MET A 52 11.73 -0.77 -13.49
CA MET A 52 11.23 0.59 -13.69
C MET A 52 10.55 1.14 -12.44
N GLN A 53 9.74 0.34 -11.74
CA GLN A 53 9.08 0.76 -10.50
C GLN A 53 10.07 1.09 -9.40
N ILE A 54 11.11 0.27 -9.21
CA ILE A 54 12.16 0.49 -8.21
C ILE A 54 12.98 1.74 -8.53
N LYS A 55 13.46 1.88 -9.78
CA LYS A 55 14.45 2.91 -10.13
C LYS A 55 13.87 4.25 -10.53
N LYS A 56 12.71 4.26 -11.19
CA LYS A 56 12.13 5.46 -11.81
C LYS A 56 10.94 6.03 -11.05
N ILE A 57 10.07 5.17 -10.55
CA ILE A 57 8.78 5.61 -10.00
C ILE A 57 8.91 5.81 -8.50
N ASN A 58 9.36 4.78 -7.79
CA ASN A 58 9.47 4.80 -6.34
C ASN A 58 10.83 5.34 -5.86
N HIS A 59 11.88 5.22 -6.69
CA HIS A 59 13.28 5.54 -6.36
C HIS A 59 13.75 4.86 -5.05
N ILE A 60 13.51 3.56 -4.94
CA ILE A 60 13.92 2.77 -3.78
C ILE A 60 15.45 2.61 -3.79
N PRO A 61 16.18 3.06 -2.74
CA PRO A 61 17.63 2.91 -2.68
C PRO A 61 18.06 1.45 -2.68
N GLU A 62 19.14 1.12 -3.40
CA GLU A 62 19.63 -0.26 -3.52
C GLU A 62 19.89 -0.95 -2.17
N PRO A 63 20.52 -0.31 -1.16
CA PRO A 63 20.71 -0.97 0.14
C PRO A 63 19.39 -1.30 0.85
N HIS A 64 18.36 -0.47 0.62
CA HIS A 64 17.04 -0.64 1.20
C HIS A 64 16.26 -1.74 0.48
N TRP A 65 16.42 -1.85 -0.84
CA TRP A 65 15.89 -2.96 -1.62
C TRP A 65 16.53 -4.31 -1.23
N GLN A 66 17.86 -4.35 -1.08
CA GLN A 66 18.57 -5.56 -0.66
C GLN A 66 18.18 -5.98 0.76
N LYS A 67 18.03 -5.02 1.68
CA LYS A 67 17.52 -5.30 3.03
C LYS A 67 16.11 -5.89 2.99
N TYR A 68 15.22 -5.35 2.17
CA TYR A 68 13.88 -5.89 1.99
C TYR A 68 13.92 -7.35 1.51
N LEU A 69 14.66 -7.63 0.44
CA LEU A 69 14.79 -8.99 -0.11
C LEU A 69 15.31 -9.99 0.93
N ALA A 70 16.27 -9.58 1.75
CA ALA A 70 16.85 -10.43 2.78
C ALA A 70 15.91 -10.69 3.97
N ASN A 71 14.93 -9.82 4.24
CA ASN A 71 14.16 -9.85 5.49
C ASN A 71 12.64 -10.00 5.32
N LYS A 72 12.09 -9.92 4.11
CA LYS A 72 10.64 -10.02 3.86
C LYS A 72 10.02 -11.33 4.37
N ASP A 73 10.80 -12.41 4.41
CA ASP A 73 10.38 -13.71 4.96
C ASP A 73 10.37 -13.70 6.50
N THR A 74 11.37 -13.07 7.12
CA THR A 74 11.41 -12.84 8.58
C THR A 74 10.27 -11.94 9.03
N PHE A 75 9.93 -10.93 8.24
CA PHE A 75 8.75 -10.10 8.48
C PHE A 75 7.47 -10.95 8.48
N ALA A 76 7.30 -11.81 7.46
CA ALA A 76 6.14 -12.69 7.38
C ALA A 76 6.02 -13.59 8.61
N THR A 77 7.09 -14.27 9.02
CA THR A 77 7.05 -15.20 10.18
C THR A 77 6.84 -14.49 11.50
N LYS A 78 7.26 -13.24 11.65
CA LYS A 78 7.10 -12.47 12.89
C LYS A 78 5.69 -11.94 13.09
N PHE A 79 5.00 -11.55 12.01
CA PHE A 79 3.71 -10.84 12.12
C PHE A 79 2.51 -11.66 11.63
N SER A 80 2.73 -12.74 10.86
CA SER A 80 1.67 -13.66 10.42
C SER A 80 1.03 -14.50 11.57
N PRO A 81 1.79 -15.07 12.53
CA PRO A 81 1.22 -15.96 13.56
C PRO A 81 0.32 -15.28 14.59
N HIS A 82 0.25 -13.94 14.61
CA HIS A 82 -0.54 -13.17 15.58
C HIS A 82 -1.96 -12.85 15.10
N LEU A 83 -2.39 -13.50 14.02
CA LEU A 83 -3.65 -13.21 13.36
C LEU A 83 -4.57 -14.42 13.51
N ASP A 84 -5.70 -14.22 14.17
CA ASP A 84 -6.77 -15.21 14.20
C ASP A 84 -7.22 -15.46 12.75
N SER A 85 -6.81 -16.61 12.21
CA SER A 85 -6.88 -17.04 10.80
C SER A 85 -8.31 -17.30 10.32
N SER A 86 -9.31 -17.10 11.19
CA SER A 86 -10.72 -17.34 10.92
C SER A 86 -11.40 -16.29 10.04
N SER A 87 -10.76 -15.14 9.75
CA SER A 87 -11.31 -14.13 8.85
C SER A 87 -10.49 -14.02 7.57
N ASN A 88 -11.06 -14.42 6.44
CA ASN A 88 -10.53 -14.17 5.08
C ASN A 88 -10.36 -12.68 4.72
N SER A 89 -10.62 -11.75 5.65
CA SER A 89 -10.35 -10.32 5.49
C SER A 89 -9.38 -9.86 6.58
N PRO A 90 -8.18 -9.34 6.22
CA PRO A 90 -7.18 -8.87 7.18
C PRO A 90 -7.50 -7.47 7.70
N HIS A 91 -8.67 -7.29 8.34
CA HIS A 91 -9.05 -6.03 8.98
C HIS A 91 -8.83 -6.12 10.49
N PHE A 92 -7.57 -6.04 10.90
CA PHE A 92 -7.15 -6.23 12.29
C PHE A 92 -7.60 -5.09 13.20
N LEU A 93 -7.58 -3.86 12.71
CA LEU A 93 -8.04 -2.70 13.48
C LEU A 93 -9.54 -2.79 13.80
N SER A 94 -10.32 -3.40 12.91
CA SER A 94 -11.75 -3.62 13.10
C SER A 94 -12.09 -4.68 14.16
N LYS A 95 -11.11 -5.51 14.56
CA LYS A 95 -11.28 -6.50 15.64
C LYS A 95 -11.05 -5.92 17.03
N LEU A 96 -10.43 -4.74 17.11
CA LEU A 96 -10.18 -4.06 18.38
C LEU A 96 -11.43 -3.29 18.85
N PRO A 97 -11.62 -3.11 20.17
CA PRO A 97 -12.58 -2.15 20.67
C PRO A 97 -12.35 -0.77 20.06
N GLU A 98 -13.44 -0.05 19.78
CA GLU A 98 -13.35 1.30 19.23
C GLU A 98 -12.60 2.22 20.19
N LEU A 99 -11.64 2.98 19.67
CA LEU A 99 -10.90 3.98 20.44
C LEU A 99 -11.87 5.06 20.94
N LYS A 100 -11.74 5.41 22.22
CA LYS A 100 -12.55 6.46 22.86
C LYS A 100 -11.93 7.85 22.66
N ILE A 101 -11.82 8.28 21.40
CA ILE A 101 -11.30 9.59 21.02
C ILE A 101 -12.27 10.27 20.04
N GLU A 102 -12.31 11.61 20.04
CA GLU A 102 -13.11 12.35 19.07
C GLU A 102 -12.34 12.51 17.75
N TYR A 103 -13.01 12.24 16.63
CA TYR A 103 -12.41 12.35 15.30
C TYR A 103 -12.92 13.62 14.59
N PRO A 104 -12.04 14.40 13.92
CA PRO A 104 -10.59 14.21 13.78
C PRO A 104 -9.76 14.87 14.89
N ASP A 105 -10.36 15.73 15.72
CA ASP A 105 -9.62 16.66 16.58
C ASP A 105 -8.71 15.99 17.62
N ASN A 106 -9.15 14.91 18.28
CA ASN A 106 -8.31 14.24 19.27
C ASN A 106 -7.21 13.40 18.62
N VAL A 107 -7.31 13.09 17.32
CA VAL A 107 -6.21 12.47 16.56
C VAL A 107 -5.10 13.50 16.32
N PHE A 108 -5.47 14.74 15.98
CA PHE A 108 -4.50 15.85 15.93
C PHE A 108 -3.83 16.06 17.27
N ASP A 109 -4.60 16.11 18.36
CA ASP A 109 -4.05 16.32 19.69
C ASP A 109 -3.11 15.17 20.09
N LEU A 110 -3.39 13.94 19.67
CA LEU A 110 -2.50 12.79 19.86
C LEU A 110 -1.17 12.97 19.11
N VAL A 111 -1.24 13.35 17.83
CA VAL A 111 -0.05 13.58 16.99
C VAL A 111 0.77 14.76 17.54
N ALA A 112 0.11 15.85 17.92
CA ALA A 112 0.71 17.08 18.43
C ALA A 112 1.47 16.90 19.75
N LYS A 113 1.13 15.89 20.57
CA LYS A 113 1.90 15.57 21.79
C LYS A 113 3.35 15.21 21.49
N LYS A 114 3.61 14.56 20.35
CA LYS A 114 4.93 14.08 19.96
C LYS A 114 5.57 14.93 18.86
N TYR A 115 4.74 15.50 17.99
CA TYR A 115 5.12 16.33 16.85
C TYR A 115 4.38 17.67 16.94
N PRO A 116 4.77 18.57 17.87
CA PRO A 116 4.05 19.82 18.13
C PRO A 116 4.01 20.77 16.93
N GLU A 117 4.92 20.63 15.97
CA GLU A 117 4.95 21.37 14.70
C GLU A 117 3.64 21.24 13.91
N ILE A 118 2.88 20.16 14.07
CA ILE A 118 1.57 20.00 13.40
C ILE A 118 0.58 21.10 13.81
N ASN A 119 0.73 21.70 14.99
CA ASN A 119 -0.15 22.79 15.43
C ASN A 119 0.04 24.06 14.61
N GLU A 120 1.23 24.29 14.05
CA GLU A 120 1.53 25.47 13.24
C GLU A 120 0.82 25.43 11.87
N VAL A 121 0.46 24.23 11.42
CA VAL A 121 -0.17 23.99 10.11
C VAL A 121 -1.58 23.42 10.22
N ARG A 122 -2.12 23.22 11.44
CA ARG A 122 -3.45 22.61 11.65
C ARG A 122 -4.57 23.33 10.90
N ASN A 123 -4.51 24.66 10.85
CA ASN A 123 -5.49 25.49 10.13
C ASN A 123 -5.36 25.42 8.59
N LYS A 124 -4.30 24.80 8.08
CA LYS A 124 -4.05 24.56 6.65
C LYS A 124 -4.43 23.16 6.20
N ILE A 125 -5.01 22.33 7.09
CA ILE A 125 -5.35 20.93 6.78
C ILE A 125 -6.87 20.79 6.64
N SER A 126 -7.33 20.31 5.49
CA SER A 126 -8.69 19.80 5.30
C SER A 126 -8.69 18.27 5.33
N ILE A 127 -9.74 17.69 5.92
CA ILE A 127 -9.96 16.24 5.93
C ILE A 127 -11.28 15.95 5.21
N GLU A 128 -11.21 15.14 4.16
CA GLU A 128 -12.32 14.84 3.26
C GLU A 128 -12.51 13.32 3.09
N ASN A 129 -13.66 12.92 2.54
CA ASN A 129 -13.94 11.51 2.27
C ASN A 129 -13.31 11.06 0.95
N SER A 130 -12.79 9.83 0.93
CA SER A 130 -12.21 9.21 -0.26
C SER A 130 -12.98 7.97 -0.74
N ASP A 131 -13.08 7.79 -2.05
CA ASP A 131 -13.58 6.56 -2.68
C ASP A 131 -12.46 5.59 -3.11
N LYS A 132 -11.18 5.99 -2.94
CA LYS A 132 -10.02 5.29 -3.54
C LYS A 132 -8.97 4.80 -2.54
N GLY A 133 -9.09 5.19 -1.27
CA GLY A 133 -8.11 4.90 -0.22
C GLY A 133 -7.67 6.17 0.52
N ALA A 134 -6.82 6.03 1.53
CA ALA A 134 -6.22 7.16 2.21
C ALA A 134 -5.10 7.78 1.34
N TYR A 135 -5.05 9.11 1.26
CA TYR A 135 -3.94 9.84 0.65
C TYR A 135 -3.96 11.31 1.07
N PHE A 136 -2.81 11.97 1.04
CA PHE A 136 -2.67 13.41 1.20
C PHE A 136 -2.26 14.09 -0.11
N ARG A 137 -2.54 15.39 -0.20
CA ARG A 137 -2.05 16.27 -1.26
C ARG A 137 -1.71 17.63 -0.68
N TYR A 138 -0.58 18.20 -1.09
CA TYR A 138 -0.22 19.58 -0.81
C TYR A 138 -0.45 20.45 -2.06
N SER A 139 -0.87 21.71 -1.84
CA SER A 139 -1.04 22.73 -2.87
C SER A 139 -0.15 23.92 -2.56
N ASP A 140 0.97 24.05 -3.27
CA ASP A 140 1.93 25.16 -3.10
C ASP A 140 1.25 26.54 -3.27
N GLU A 141 0.30 26.65 -4.21
CA GLU A 141 -0.39 27.92 -4.50
C GLU A 141 -1.30 28.37 -3.35
N ALA A 142 -1.94 27.42 -2.67
CA ALA A 142 -2.87 27.69 -1.58
C ALA A 142 -2.21 27.57 -0.20
N ASP A 143 -0.97 27.05 -0.15
CA ASP A 143 -0.30 26.59 1.06
C ASP A 143 -1.24 25.75 1.94
N HIS A 144 -1.83 24.71 1.32
CA HIS A 144 -2.92 23.93 1.91
C HIS A 144 -2.72 22.43 1.73
N TYR A 145 -3.04 21.67 2.77
CA TYR A 145 -3.02 20.21 2.81
C TYR A 145 -4.44 19.67 2.72
N SER A 146 -4.68 18.77 1.77
CA SER A 146 -5.91 18.00 1.66
C SER A 146 -5.63 16.54 1.97
N ILE A 147 -6.19 16.05 3.08
CA ILE A 147 -6.16 14.65 3.49
C ILE A 147 -7.49 14.01 3.14
N TYR A 148 -7.46 12.86 2.47
CA TYR A 148 -8.65 12.13 2.07
C TYR A 148 -8.66 10.77 2.76
N ILE A 149 -9.68 10.47 3.56
CA ILE A 149 -9.82 9.22 4.31
C ILE A 149 -11.07 8.48 3.83
N PRO A 150 -10.99 7.17 3.50
CA PRO A 150 -12.15 6.42 3.05
C PRO A 150 -13.15 6.15 4.19
N GLN A 151 -14.41 5.91 3.81
CA GLN A 151 -15.42 5.46 4.75
C GLN A 151 -15.14 4.01 5.16
N THR A 152 -14.63 3.83 6.37
CA THR A 152 -14.32 2.52 6.96
C THR A 152 -14.54 2.52 8.49
N ASN A 153 -14.17 1.43 9.18
CA ASN A 153 -14.24 1.33 10.63
C ASN A 153 -13.44 2.46 11.33
N PHE A 154 -13.92 2.89 12.50
CA PHE A 154 -13.35 4.00 13.25
C PHE A 154 -11.84 3.86 13.52
N ASN A 155 -11.39 2.68 13.99
CA ASN A 155 -9.98 2.45 14.29
C ASN A 155 -9.09 2.55 13.03
N GLN A 156 -9.61 2.10 11.89
CA GLN A 156 -8.93 2.25 10.59
C GLN A 156 -8.87 3.71 10.15
N LYS A 157 -9.94 4.49 10.32
CA LYS A 157 -9.92 5.94 10.05
C LYS A 157 -8.87 6.65 10.90
N VAL A 158 -8.76 6.30 12.19
CA VAL A 158 -7.74 6.86 13.08
C VAL A 158 -6.34 6.52 12.60
N SER A 159 -6.05 5.24 12.29
CA SER A 159 -4.72 4.83 11.79
C SER A 159 -4.38 5.52 10.47
N MET A 160 -5.31 5.56 9.52
CA MET A 160 -5.11 6.23 8.24
C MET A 160 -4.85 7.72 8.43
N LEU A 161 -5.61 8.40 9.29
CA LEU A 161 -5.36 9.82 9.57
C LEU A 161 -3.99 10.04 10.23
N ILE A 162 -3.54 9.16 11.14
CA ILE A 162 -2.19 9.23 11.72
C ILE A 162 -1.13 9.12 10.62
N HIS A 163 -1.29 8.18 9.68
CA HIS A 163 -0.38 8.00 8.55
C HIS A 163 -0.34 9.25 7.65
N GLU A 164 -1.49 9.81 7.27
CA GLU A 164 -1.53 11.01 6.43
C GLU A 164 -0.98 12.26 7.14
N LEU A 165 -1.20 12.40 8.46
CA LEU A 165 -0.56 13.46 9.25
C LEU A 165 0.95 13.27 9.37
N ALA A 166 1.43 12.02 9.36
CA ALA A 166 2.86 11.74 9.33
C ALA A 166 3.51 12.24 8.04
N HIS A 167 2.82 12.14 6.89
CA HIS A 167 3.26 12.79 5.66
C HIS A 167 3.32 14.30 5.78
N VAL A 168 2.31 14.96 6.38
CA VAL A 168 2.35 16.41 6.60
C VAL A 168 3.56 16.82 7.44
N ILE A 169 3.84 16.09 8.52
CA ILE A 169 5.00 16.35 9.39
C ILE A 169 6.31 16.19 8.63
N SER A 170 6.47 15.10 7.88
CA SER A 170 7.65 14.86 7.04
C SER A 170 7.81 15.95 5.98
N TRP A 171 6.73 16.34 5.32
CA TRP A 171 6.70 17.38 4.30
C TRP A 171 7.18 18.73 4.83
N GLU A 172 6.67 19.16 6.00
CA GLU A 172 7.10 20.38 6.69
C GLU A 172 8.58 20.33 7.10
N LYS A 173 9.04 19.20 7.67
CA LYS A 173 10.45 19.02 8.07
C LYS A 173 11.43 19.11 6.90
N GLN A 174 11.02 18.65 5.73
CA GLN A 174 11.82 18.68 4.53
C GLN A 174 11.69 19.99 3.75
N HIS A 175 10.99 20.99 4.29
CA HIS A 175 10.69 22.25 3.60
C HIS A 175 10.12 22.02 2.20
N HIS A 176 9.16 21.08 2.12
CA HIS A 176 8.43 20.72 0.91
C HIS A 176 9.31 20.11 -0.19
N ARG A 177 10.39 19.42 0.20
CA ARG A 177 11.34 18.76 -0.71
C ARG A 177 11.45 17.27 -0.42
N VAL A 178 10.41 16.53 -0.76
CA VAL A 178 10.45 15.07 -0.76
C VAL A 178 11.24 14.57 -1.97
N GLU A 179 12.31 13.83 -1.69
CA GLU A 179 13.21 13.28 -2.72
C GLU A 179 12.54 12.18 -3.56
N SER A 180 11.70 11.35 -2.93
CA SER A 180 11.05 10.21 -3.58
C SER A 180 9.80 9.73 -2.86
N ILE A 181 8.96 8.96 -3.57
CA ILE A 181 7.82 8.23 -2.97
C ILE A 181 8.33 7.33 -1.84
N TYR A 182 9.43 6.61 -2.06
CA TYR A 182 10.01 5.74 -1.04
C TYR A 182 10.38 6.50 0.24
N SER A 183 11.10 7.62 0.13
CA SER A 183 11.50 8.42 1.30
C SER A 183 10.28 8.96 2.05
N ALA A 184 9.23 9.36 1.33
CA ALA A 184 7.97 9.83 1.93
C ALA A 184 7.30 8.75 2.77
N GLU A 185 7.14 7.55 2.20
CA GLU A 185 6.55 6.39 2.87
C GLU A 185 7.40 5.93 4.06
N PHE A 186 8.73 5.93 3.91
CA PHE A 186 9.64 5.51 4.96
C PHE A 186 9.52 6.40 6.21
N GLU A 187 9.53 7.72 6.02
CA GLU A 187 9.39 8.67 7.12
C GLU A 187 7.99 8.64 7.73
N ALA A 188 6.94 8.55 6.90
CA ALA A 188 5.57 8.48 7.37
C ALA A 188 5.34 7.24 8.24
N HIS A 189 5.76 6.06 7.80
CA HIS A 189 5.68 4.84 8.62
C HIS A 189 6.52 4.92 9.89
N GLN A 190 7.70 5.55 9.85
CA GLN A 190 8.52 5.72 11.04
C GLN A 190 7.78 6.53 12.12
N ILE A 191 7.13 7.63 11.73
CA ILE A 191 6.32 8.49 12.60
C ILE A 191 5.06 7.74 13.07
N GLU A 192 4.32 7.12 12.15
CA GLU A 192 3.11 6.35 12.45
C GLU A 192 3.40 5.25 13.47
N PHE A 193 4.48 4.48 13.30
CA PHE A 193 4.83 3.39 14.21
C PHE A 193 5.24 3.92 15.59
N ALA A 194 5.80 5.12 15.66
CA ALA A 194 6.10 5.78 16.91
C ALA A 194 4.82 6.27 17.63
N LEU A 195 3.81 6.72 16.89
CA LEU A 195 2.54 7.23 17.43
C LEU A 195 1.58 6.11 17.84
N THR A 196 1.46 5.07 17.01
CA THR A 196 0.54 3.95 17.25
C THR A 196 0.93 3.12 18.47
N LYS A 197 2.23 3.05 18.79
CA LYS A 197 2.73 2.46 20.05
C LYS A 197 2.31 3.24 21.30
N ASP A 198 2.17 4.56 21.18
CA ASP A 198 1.75 5.42 22.31
C ASP A 198 0.22 5.29 22.57
N ILE A 199 -0.56 4.78 21.60
CA ILE A 199 -1.98 4.43 21.79
C ILE A 199 -2.09 3.14 22.61
N SER A 200 -1.58 2.04 22.08
CA SER A 200 -1.41 0.77 22.78
C SER A 200 -0.56 -0.21 21.95
N ASN A 201 -0.04 -1.24 22.61
CA ASN A 201 0.68 -2.33 21.90
C ASN A 201 -0.27 -3.07 20.94
N GLU A 202 -1.51 -3.32 21.36
CA GLU A 202 -2.51 -4.02 20.56
C GLU A 202 -2.89 -3.22 19.31
N PHE A 203 -3.06 -1.89 19.43
CA PHE A 203 -3.33 -1.02 18.29
C PHE A 203 -2.16 -1.03 17.32
N SER A 204 -0.93 -0.85 17.81
CA SER A 204 0.28 -0.90 16.98
C SER A 204 0.44 -2.24 16.24
N GLN A 205 0.18 -3.38 16.90
CA GLN A 205 0.21 -4.68 16.24
C GLN A 205 -0.88 -4.83 15.18
N ALA A 206 -2.09 -4.33 15.45
CA ALA A 206 -3.17 -4.34 14.48
C ALA A 206 -2.84 -3.47 13.24
N VAL A 207 -2.20 -2.31 13.42
CA VAL A 207 -1.68 -1.49 12.32
C VAL A 207 -0.69 -2.28 11.46
N PHE A 208 0.28 -2.97 12.08
CA PHE A 208 1.21 -3.84 11.32
C PHE A 208 0.47 -4.94 10.56
N GLY A 209 -0.59 -5.49 11.15
CA GLY A 209 -1.46 -6.47 10.52
C GLY A 209 -2.11 -5.94 9.24
N GLU A 210 -2.62 -4.70 9.24
CA GLU A 210 -3.26 -4.09 8.05
C GLU A 210 -2.29 -4.01 6.86
N TYR A 211 -0.99 -3.86 7.13
CA TYR A 211 0.05 -3.81 6.10
C TYR A 211 0.41 -5.16 5.48
N LEU A 212 -0.02 -6.27 6.07
CA LEU A 212 0.27 -7.60 5.51
C LEU A 212 -0.35 -7.79 4.14
N MET A 213 -1.51 -7.18 3.86
CA MET A 213 -2.10 -7.22 2.52
C MET A 213 -1.23 -6.48 1.48
N GLY A 214 -0.59 -5.37 1.88
CA GLY A 214 0.39 -4.68 1.03
C GLY A 214 1.60 -5.56 0.72
N GLN A 215 2.04 -6.38 1.68
CA GLN A 215 3.10 -7.37 1.46
C GLN A 215 2.66 -8.50 0.52
N VAL A 216 1.44 -9.05 0.69
CA VAL A 216 0.88 -10.07 -0.22
C VAL A 216 0.89 -9.57 -1.66
N ARG A 217 0.37 -8.36 -1.89
CA ARG A 217 0.32 -7.75 -3.23
C ARG A 217 1.72 -7.53 -3.80
N SER A 218 2.63 -7.01 -2.99
CA SER A 218 4.01 -6.71 -3.43
C SER A 218 4.76 -7.98 -3.79
N ASP A 219 4.75 -9.01 -2.93
CA ASP A 219 5.42 -10.28 -3.19
C ASP A 219 4.84 -11.00 -4.42
N PHE A 220 3.51 -11.00 -4.55
CA PHE A 220 2.81 -11.54 -5.71
C PHE A 220 3.24 -10.85 -7.01
N GLN A 221 3.23 -9.52 -7.04
CA GLN A 221 3.55 -8.76 -8.24
C GLN A 221 5.04 -8.82 -8.57
N ILE A 222 5.93 -8.80 -7.58
CA ILE A 222 7.37 -9.01 -7.77
C ILE A 222 7.60 -10.33 -8.50
N ALA A 223 6.97 -11.42 -8.05
CA ALA A 223 7.10 -12.73 -8.67
C ALA A 223 6.59 -12.74 -10.12
N ILE A 224 5.40 -12.17 -10.36
CA ILE A 224 4.77 -12.17 -11.69
C ILE A 224 5.50 -11.28 -12.71
N PHE A 225 5.98 -10.10 -12.31
CA PHE A 225 6.74 -9.22 -13.21
C PHE A 225 8.13 -9.78 -13.51
N THR A 226 8.74 -10.51 -12.56
CA THR A 226 10.06 -11.14 -12.75
C THR A 226 9.97 -12.43 -13.57
N ASN A 227 8.89 -13.21 -13.43
CA ASN A 227 8.66 -14.44 -14.18
C ASN A 227 7.23 -14.53 -14.69
N THR A 228 7.04 -14.08 -15.94
CA THR A 228 5.70 -13.99 -16.57
C THR A 228 5.10 -15.34 -16.95
N THR A 229 5.84 -16.45 -16.78
CA THR A 229 5.35 -17.81 -17.07
C THR A 229 4.59 -18.43 -15.90
N LEU A 230 4.74 -17.89 -14.69
CA LEU A 230 4.04 -18.34 -13.49
C LEU A 230 2.52 -18.27 -13.65
N ASP A 231 1.81 -19.11 -12.90
CA ASP A 231 0.35 -19.05 -12.80
C ASP A 231 -0.10 -17.98 -11.80
N PRO A 232 -0.80 -16.90 -12.23
CA PRO A 232 -1.20 -15.82 -11.34
C PRO A 232 -2.03 -16.28 -10.14
N ILE A 233 -2.90 -17.28 -10.31
CA ILE A 233 -3.76 -17.78 -9.24
C ILE A 233 -2.90 -18.51 -8.19
N VAL A 234 -1.99 -19.37 -8.65
CA VAL A 234 -1.08 -20.10 -7.76
C VAL A 234 -0.17 -19.13 -7.02
N THR A 235 0.50 -18.23 -7.75
CA THR A 235 1.45 -17.27 -7.16
C THR A 235 0.78 -16.32 -6.17
N TYR A 236 -0.44 -15.85 -6.46
CA TYR A 236 -1.20 -15.04 -5.50
C TYR A 236 -1.55 -15.84 -4.24
N THR A 237 -2.03 -17.08 -4.40
CA THR A 237 -2.39 -17.96 -3.28
C THR A 237 -1.18 -18.25 -2.38
N GLU A 238 -0.01 -18.51 -2.97
CA GLU A 238 1.25 -18.74 -2.24
C GLU A 238 1.69 -17.48 -1.49
N SER A 239 1.59 -16.31 -2.13
CA SER A 239 1.90 -15.03 -1.50
C SER A 239 0.96 -14.74 -0.33
N PHE A 240 -0.33 -15.00 -0.49
CA PHE A 240 -1.32 -14.82 0.57
C PHE A 240 -1.08 -15.78 1.75
N ALA A 241 -0.80 -17.06 1.46
CA ALA A 241 -0.47 -18.07 2.46
C ALA A 241 0.73 -17.72 3.32
N LYS A 242 1.73 -17.07 2.72
CA LYS A 242 2.93 -16.63 3.42
C LYS A 242 2.67 -15.59 4.50
N TYR A 243 1.76 -14.63 4.28
CA TYR A 243 1.56 -13.50 5.18
C TYR A 243 0.31 -13.61 6.05
N ILE A 244 -0.77 -14.20 5.55
CA ILE A 244 -2.09 -14.15 6.20
C ILE A 244 -2.59 -15.55 6.57
N GLY A 245 -2.33 -16.55 5.72
CA GLY A 245 -2.79 -17.93 5.92
C GLY A 245 -3.49 -18.48 4.69
N GLU A 246 -4.11 -19.65 4.79
CA GLU A 246 -4.70 -20.29 3.61
C GLU A 246 -5.94 -19.55 3.09
N LEU A 247 -5.98 -19.34 1.78
CA LEU A 247 -7.07 -18.65 1.12
C LEU A 247 -8.15 -19.66 0.69
N ASN A 248 -9.41 -19.37 1.03
CA ASN A 248 -10.54 -20.20 0.63
C ASN A 248 -10.59 -20.40 -0.89
N LYS A 249 -11.01 -21.59 -1.32
CA LYS A 249 -11.07 -21.96 -2.75
C LYS A 249 -11.86 -20.96 -3.61
N GLU A 250 -12.91 -20.38 -3.06
CA GLU A 250 -13.80 -19.42 -3.74
C GLU A 250 -13.11 -18.07 -3.99
N ASN A 251 -12.13 -17.70 -3.17
CA ASN A 251 -11.53 -16.35 -3.19
C ASN A 251 -10.24 -16.28 -4.03
N LYS A 252 -9.76 -17.41 -4.57
CA LYS A 252 -8.43 -17.51 -5.23
C LYS A 252 -8.28 -16.60 -6.45
N THR A 253 -9.38 -16.05 -6.93
CA THR A 253 -9.44 -15.17 -8.10
C THR A 253 -9.84 -13.74 -7.76
N ASP A 254 -10.11 -13.42 -6.49
CA ASP A 254 -10.56 -12.08 -6.06
C ASP A 254 -9.53 -11.00 -6.35
N PHE A 255 -8.25 -11.36 -6.42
CA PHE A 255 -7.17 -10.46 -6.79
C PHE A 255 -7.37 -9.83 -8.20
N LEU A 256 -8.13 -10.48 -9.08
CA LEU A 256 -8.50 -9.94 -10.41
C LEU A 256 -9.46 -8.75 -10.31
N PHE A 257 -10.05 -8.50 -9.14
CA PHE A 257 -10.93 -7.36 -8.87
C PHE A 257 -10.23 -6.28 -8.03
N ASP A 258 -9.01 -6.56 -7.54
CA ASP A 258 -8.22 -5.60 -6.79
C ASP A 258 -7.57 -4.58 -7.74
N LYS A 259 -7.95 -3.31 -7.59
CA LYS A 259 -7.42 -2.21 -8.40
C LYS A 259 -5.93 -1.95 -8.16
N LYS A 260 -5.43 -2.19 -6.94
CA LYS A 260 -3.99 -2.10 -6.62
C LYS A 260 -3.18 -3.21 -7.29
N ILE A 261 -3.86 -4.27 -7.75
CA ILE A 261 -3.23 -5.32 -8.53
C ILE A 261 -3.31 -5.06 -10.03
N THR A 262 -4.50 -4.68 -10.47
CA THR A 262 -4.84 -4.65 -11.89
C THR A 262 -4.56 -3.30 -12.54
N HIS A 263 -4.90 -2.19 -11.88
CA HIS A 263 -4.82 -0.83 -12.42
C HIS A 263 -3.51 -0.15 -12.04
N ASP A 264 -3.18 -0.19 -10.76
CA ASP A 264 -2.05 0.50 -10.16
C ASP A 264 -1.03 -0.52 -9.61
N PRO A 265 -0.42 -1.36 -10.48
CA PRO A 265 0.46 -2.42 -10.03
C PRO A 265 1.69 -1.84 -9.31
N LEU A 266 2.13 -2.55 -8.27
CA LEU A 266 3.26 -2.20 -7.42
C LEU A 266 3.09 -0.87 -6.67
N VAL A 267 1.85 -0.37 -6.52
CA VAL A 267 1.56 0.85 -5.73
C VAL A 267 1.93 0.69 -4.26
N ASP A 268 1.77 -0.51 -3.68
CA ASP A 268 2.11 -0.79 -2.29
C ASP A 268 3.62 -1.06 -2.08
N LEU A 269 4.46 -1.02 -3.14
CA LEU A 269 5.86 -1.45 -3.08
C LEU A 269 6.73 -0.58 -2.16
N SER A 270 6.58 0.76 -2.24
CA SER A 270 7.35 1.68 -1.39
C SER A 270 7.05 1.48 0.09
N SER A 271 5.77 1.38 0.44
CA SER A 271 5.32 1.07 1.80
C SER A 271 5.83 -0.31 2.23
N ALA A 272 5.72 -1.33 1.37
CA ALA A 272 6.16 -2.68 1.70
C ALA A 272 7.66 -2.76 2.04
N VAL A 273 8.51 -2.12 1.23
CA VAL A 273 9.96 -2.05 1.47
C VAL A 273 10.26 -1.24 2.74
N SER A 274 9.58 -0.11 2.93
CA SER A 274 9.77 0.75 4.10
C SER A 274 9.49 0.02 5.40
N ILE A 275 8.34 -0.66 5.48
CA ILE A 275 7.89 -1.37 6.68
C ILE A 275 8.84 -2.49 7.07
N VAL A 276 9.28 -3.31 6.10
CA VAL A 276 10.25 -4.37 6.38
C VAL A 276 11.55 -3.76 6.89
N ASN A 277 12.06 -2.71 6.26
CA ASN A 277 13.30 -2.06 6.68
C ASN A 277 13.23 -1.41 8.07
N LEU A 278 12.04 -1.00 8.51
CA LEU A 278 11.80 -0.44 9.85
C LEU A 278 11.63 -1.52 10.94
N LEU A 279 11.11 -2.70 10.59
CA LEU A 279 10.66 -3.70 11.56
C LEU A 279 11.52 -4.98 11.64
N THR A 280 12.53 -5.09 10.77
CA THR A 280 13.54 -6.16 10.72
C THR A 280 14.95 -5.58 10.72
#